data_AF-A0A917C795-F1
#
_entry.id   AF-A0A917C795-F1
#
_cell.length_a   1.000
_cell.length_b   1.000
_cell.length_c   1.000
_cell.angle_alpha   90.00
_cell.angle_beta   90.00
_cell.angle_gamma   90.00
#
_symmetry.space_group_name_H-M   'P 1'
#
loop_
_entity.id
_entity.type
_entity.pdbx_description
1 polymer ?
#
loop_
_entity_poly.entity_id
_entity_poly.type
_entity_poly.pdbx_seq_one_letter_code
_entity_poly.pdbx_strand_id
1 'polypeptide(L)'
;MSDTEIPVTPNAVTFLHHAQKDIKVVKNGFDWPAFFSPFVFGLPHLLRKIWVIGGILFALSVLSFFTPAGASEEDMIVIAVLSLGVGIGIGIWLGKNGRAHHAKSLLAQGYEFAHPEHELTKAAKLKWGIL
;
A
#
# COMPACT_ATOMS: atom_id res chain seq x y z
N MET A 1 20.31 -4.22 -26.25
CA MET A 1 19.89 -3.05 -25.47
C MET A 1 20.96 -2.90 -24.43
N SER A 2 21.64 -1.75 -24.38
CA SER A 2 22.80 -1.50 -23.52
C SER A 2 22.58 -2.10 -22.13
N ASP A 3 23.59 -2.81 -21.61
CA ASP A 3 23.71 -3.25 -20.22
C ASP A 3 23.80 -2.02 -19.31
N THR A 4 22.72 -1.24 -19.22
CA THR A 4 22.61 -0.20 -18.23
C THR A 4 22.38 -0.93 -16.92
N GLU A 5 23.46 -1.13 -16.17
CA GLU A 5 23.40 -1.66 -14.81
C GLU A 5 22.32 -0.88 -14.05
N ILE A 6 21.30 -1.60 -13.57
CA ILE A 6 20.26 -0.99 -12.76
C ILE A 6 20.95 -0.53 -11.47
N PRO A 7 20.89 0.76 -11.10
CA PRO A 7 21.59 1.23 -9.92
C PRO A 7 20.90 0.74 -8.64
N VAL A 8 21.71 0.29 -7.68
CA VAL A 8 21.23 0.01 -6.33
C VAL A 8 20.82 1.34 -5.69
N THR A 9 19.55 1.47 -5.33
CA THR A 9 19.03 2.70 -4.71
C THR A 9 19.20 2.63 -3.19
N PRO A 10 19.81 3.64 -2.54
CA PRO A 10 19.90 3.67 -1.08
C PRO A 10 18.52 3.61 -0.42
N ASN A 11 18.38 2.78 0.60
CA ASN A 11 17.14 2.60 1.37
C ASN A 11 15.92 2.18 0.54
N ALA A 12 16.13 1.55 -0.62
CA ALA A 12 15.04 1.05 -1.45
C ALA A 12 15.42 -0.26 -2.14
N VAL A 13 14.39 -0.96 -2.60
CA VAL A 13 14.53 -2.17 -3.40
C VAL A 13 13.96 -1.91 -4.79
N THR A 14 14.72 -2.29 -5.80
CA THR A 14 14.35 -2.12 -7.20
C THR A 14 13.75 -3.41 -7.75
N PHE A 15 12.62 -3.27 -8.43
CA PHE A 15 11.89 -4.32 -9.12
C PHE A 15 11.95 -4.07 -10.62
N LEU A 16 12.11 -5.13 -11.41
CA LEU A 16 12.18 -5.09 -12.87
C LEU A 16 11.10 -6.00 -13.46
N HIS A 17 10.43 -5.53 -14.51
CA HIS A 17 9.56 -6.37 -15.34
C HIS A 17 10.18 -6.51 -16.73
N HIS A 18 10.76 -7.68 -17.03
CA HIS A 18 11.52 -7.92 -18.27
C HIS A 18 10.71 -7.67 -19.55
N ALA A 19 9.48 -8.20 -19.64
CA ALA A 19 8.67 -8.07 -20.84
C ALA A 19 8.22 -6.62 -21.12
N GLN A 20 7.93 -5.83 -20.08
CA GLN A 20 7.43 -4.46 -20.19
C GLN A 20 8.55 -3.41 -20.16
N LYS A 21 9.79 -3.82 -19.83
CA LYS A 21 10.93 -2.92 -19.58
C LYS A 21 10.59 -1.84 -18.55
N ASP A 22 9.78 -2.19 -17.54
CA ASP A 22 9.34 -1.29 -16.48
C ASP A 22 10.17 -1.54 -15.21
N ILE A 23 10.51 -0.45 -14.51
CA ILE A 23 11.30 -0.46 -13.28
C ILE A 23 10.48 0.23 -12.19
N LYS A 24 10.33 -0.43 -11.04
CA LYS A 24 9.68 0.12 -9.85
C LYS A 24 10.63 0.14 -8.68
N VAL A 25 10.60 1.21 -7.91
CA VAL A 25 11.42 1.35 -6.70
C VAL A 25 10.52 1.39 -5.48
N VAL A 26 10.74 0.48 -4.55
CA VAL A 26 10.00 0.39 -3.29
C VAL A 26 10.93 0.80 -2.15
N LYS A 27 10.68 1.98 -1.58
CA LYS A 27 11.44 2.50 -0.44
C LYS A 27 11.15 1.68 0.83
N ASN A 28 12.20 1.45 1.61
CA ASN A 28 12.09 0.94 2.97
C ASN A 28 11.61 2.06 3.90
N GLY A 29 10.55 1.80 4.67
CA GLY A 29 10.02 2.76 5.64
C GLY A 29 8.49 2.73 5.73
N PHE A 30 7.93 3.76 6.36
CA PHE A 30 6.50 3.96 6.46
C PHE A 30 5.89 4.35 5.11
N ASP A 31 4.72 3.81 4.80
CA ASP A 31 4.01 4.03 3.55
C ASP A 31 2.91 5.08 3.72
N TRP A 32 3.29 6.35 3.57
CA TRP A 32 2.34 7.46 3.70
C TRP A 32 1.12 7.36 2.78
N PRO A 33 1.23 7.01 1.49
CA PRO A 33 0.05 6.79 0.68
C PRO A 33 -0.85 5.65 1.21
N ALA A 34 -0.28 4.56 1.72
CA ALA A 34 -1.09 3.49 2.31
C ALA A 34 -1.78 3.95 3.62
N PHE A 35 -1.11 4.78 4.43
CA PHE A 35 -1.68 5.38 5.64
C PHE A 35 -2.91 6.23 5.34
N PHE A 36 -2.85 7.08 4.33
CA PHE A 36 -3.98 7.94 3.98
C PHE A 36 -5.11 7.20 3.26
N SER A 37 -4.88 5.96 2.83
CA SER A 37 -5.82 5.20 2.01
C SER A 37 -7.25 5.09 2.56
N PRO A 38 -7.50 4.93 3.88
CA PRO A 38 -8.87 4.90 4.41
C PRO A 38 -9.64 6.22 4.22
N PHE A 39 -8.94 7.35 4.13
CA PHE A 39 -9.53 8.69 3.99
C PHE A 39 -9.76 9.09 2.53
N VAL A 40 -9.23 8.33 1.58
CA VAL A 40 -9.34 8.58 0.14
C VAL A 40 -9.86 7.34 -0.59
N PHE A 41 -10.93 6.72 -0.06
CA PHE A 41 -11.67 5.64 -0.72
C PHE A 41 -10.83 4.41 -1.13
N GLY A 42 -9.74 4.12 -0.43
CA GLY A 42 -8.87 3.00 -0.81
C GLY A 42 -7.99 3.23 -2.05
N LEU A 43 -8.03 4.41 -2.67
CA LEU A 43 -7.41 4.69 -3.97
C LEU A 43 -5.93 4.33 -4.05
N PRO A 44 -5.06 4.67 -3.08
CA PRO A 44 -3.65 4.29 -3.11
C PRO A 44 -3.42 2.77 -3.25
N HIS A 45 -4.28 1.94 -2.66
CA HIS A 45 -4.19 0.48 -2.78
C HIS A 45 -4.68 0.00 -4.15
N LEU A 46 -5.77 0.55 -4.66
CA LEU A 46 -6.32 0.23 -5.98
C LEU A 46 -5.32 0.57 -7.11
N LEU A 47 -4.70 1.74 -7.05
CA LEU A 47 -3.69 2.17 -8.03
C LEU A 47 -2.45 1.25 -8.03
N ARG A 48 -2.14 0.63 -6.88
CA ARG A 48 -1.07 -0.36 -6.72
C ARG A 48 -1.52 -1.80 -7.00
N LYS A 49 -2.74 -1.96 -7.53
CA LYS A 49 -3.40 -3.25 -7.81
C LYS A 49 -3.53 -4.17 -6.58
N ILE A 50 -3.59 -3.58 -5.39
CA ILE A 50 -3.87 -4.28 -4.14
C ILE A 50 -5.40 -4.31 -3.94
N TRP A 51 -6.07 -5.09 -4.80
CA TRP A 51 -7.52 -5.01 -5.01
C TRP A 51 -8.36 -5.33 -3.79
N VAL A 52 -7.96 -6.33 -2.99
CA VAL A 52 -8.75 -6.76 -1.82
C VAL A 52 -8.81 -5.66 -0.77
N ILE A 53 -7.66 -5.14 -0.35
CA ILE A 53 -7.59 -4.06 0.66
C ILE A 53 -8.25 -2.79 0.11
N GLY A 54 -7.92 -2.41 -1.12
CA GLY A 54 -8.50 -1.23 -1.76
C GLY A 54 -10.03 -1.33 -1.90
N GLY A 55 -10.54 -2.50 -2.28
CA GLY A 55 -11.97 -2.76 -2.45
C GLY A 55 -12.74 -2.74 -1.13
N ILE A 56 -12.18 -3.30 -0.05
CA ILE A 56 -12.77 -3.22 1.29
C ILE A 56 -12.85 -1.75 1.74
N LEU A 57 -11.77 -0.99 1.60
CA LEU A 57 -11.76 0.43 1.97
C LEU A 57 -12.75 1.24 1.13
N PHE A 58 -12.80 0.98 -0.18
CA PHE A 58 -13.77 1.62 -1.08
C PHE A 58 -15.21 1.32 -0.67
N ALA A 59 -15.54 0.05 -0.39
CA ALA A 59 -16.87 -0.36 0.04
C ALA A 59 -17.27 0.30 1.37
N LEU A 60 -16.37 0.33 2.36
CA LEU A 60 -16.61 1.02 3.63
C LEU A 60 -16.84 2.52 3.43
N SER A 61 -16.06 3.18 2.57
CA SER A 61 -16.29 4.59 2.24
C SER A 61 -17.63 4.81 1.54
N VAL A 62 -18.03 3.92 0.63
CA VAL A 62 -19.35 3.98 -0.01
C VAL A 62 -20.48 3.82 1.02
N LEU A 63 -20.34 2.86 1.94
CA LEU A 63 -21.31 2.65 3.02
C LEU A 63 -21.44 3.88 3.92
N SER A 64 -20.36 4.64 4.12
CA SER A 64 -20.39 5.86 4.95
C SER A 64 -21.26 6.99 4.38
N PHE A 65 -21.60 6.96 3.08
CA PHE A 65 -22.56 7.93 2.51
C PHE A 65 -24.00 7.68 2.94
N PHE A 66 -24.32 6.48 3.42
CA PHE A 66 -25.67 6.15 3.86
C PHE A 66 -25.81 6.50 5.33
N THR A 67 -26.35 7.69 5.60
CA THR A 67 -26.65 8.12 6.96
C THR A 67 -27.80 7.30 7.54
N PRO A 68 -27.72 6.89 8.83
CA PRO A 68 -28.85 6.25 9.49
C PRO A 68 -30.05 7.21 9.53
N ALA A 69 -31.21 6.74 9.07
CA ALA A 69 -32.44 7.53 9.16
C ALA A 69 -32.77 7.84 10.62
N GLY A 70 -33.01 9.11 10.94
CA GLY A 70 -33.35 9.56 12.29
C GLY A 70 -32.14 9.83 13.21
N ALA A 71 -30.91 9.81 12.71
CA ALA A 71 -29.73 10.22 13.49
C ALA A 71 -29.81 11.71 13.88
N SER A 72 -29.56 12.02 15.15
CA SER A 72 -29.41 13.39 15.63
C SER A 72 -28.05 13.99 15.23
N GLU A 73 -27.89 15.30 15.38
CA GLU A 73 -26.60 15.97 15.15
C GLU A 73 -25.50 15.42 16.09
N GLU A 74 -25.85 15.15 17.35
CA GLU A 74 -24.95 14.56 18.34
C GLU A 74 -24.50 13.16 17.92
N ASP A 75 -25.43 12.33 17.42
CA ASP A 75 -25.09 10.99 16.89
C ASP A 75 -24.12 11.08 15.71
N MET A 76 -24.35 12.03 14.80
CA MET A 76 -23.48 12.25 13.64
C MET A 76 -22.07 12.67 14.05
N ILE A 77 -21.92 13.51 15.08
CA ILE A 77 -20.61 13.87 15.63
C ILE A 77 -19.91 12.65 16.23
N VAL A 78 -20.62 11.85 17.03
CA VAL A 78 -20.07 10.63 17.63
C VAL A 78 -19.61 9.64 16.55
N ILE A 79 -20.44 9.41 15.53
CA ILE A 79 -20.11 8.55 14.39
C ILE A 79 -18.87 9.07 13.65
N ALA A 80 -18.76 10.38 13.43
CA ALA A 80 -17.61 10.98 12.75
C ALA A 80 -16.32 10.80 13.55
N VAL A 81 -16.33 11.03 14.86
CA VAL A 81 -15.17 10.85 15.75
C VAL A 81 -14.73 9.39 15.80
N LEU A 82 -15.67 8.46 15.94
CA LEU A 82 -15.38 7.02 15.91
C LEU A 82 -14.78 6.59 14.56
N SER A 83 -15.36 7.05 13.46
CA SER A 83 -14.89 6.76 12.11
C SER A 83 -13.47 7.29 11.88
N LEU A 84 -13.17 8.50 12.38
CA LEU A 84 -11.82 9.06 12.32
C LEU A 84 -10.83 8.22 13.13
N GLY A 85 -11.18 7.82 14.36
CA GLY A 85 -10.35 6.99 15.21
C GLY A 85 -10.03 5.63 14.56
N VAL A 86 -11.05 4.95 14.02
CA VAL A 86 -10.88 3.70 13.28
C VAL A 86 -10.03 3.91 12.02
N GLY A 87 -10.30 4.98 11.26
CA GLY A 87 -9.54 5.34 10.06
C GLY A 87 -8.06 5.56 10.35
N ILE A 88 -7.71 6.25 11.44
CA ILE A 88 -6.32 6.44 11.87
C ILE A 88 -5.69 5.10 12.27
N GLY A 89 -6.39 4.27 13.04
CA GLY A 89 -5.90 2.95 13.45
C GLY A 89 -5.58 2.05 12.25
N ILE A 90 -6.52 1.93 11.31
CA ILE A 90 -6.34 1.22 10.03
C ILE A 90 -5.19 1.85 9.24
N GLY A 91 -5.15 3.19 9.15
CA GLY A 91 -4.10 3.93 8.46
C GLY A 91 -2.71 3.61 9.00
N ILE A 92 -2.52 3.60 10.33
CA ILE A 92 -1.22 3.26 10.94
C ILE A 92 -0.81 1.83 10.57
N TRP A 93 -1.74 0.88 10.64
CA TRP A 93 -1.48 -0.51 10.25
C TRP A 93 -1.10 -0.62 8.77
N LEU A 94 -1.84 0.04 7.88
CA LEU A 94 -1.54 0.09 6.44
C LEU A 94 -0.23 0.81 6.15
N GLY A 95 0.11 1.88 6.86
CA GLY A 95 1.37 2.59 6.69
C GLY A 95 2.58 1.74 7.08
N LYS A 96 2.45 0.89 8.10
CA LYS A 96 3.50 -0.07 8.49
C LYS A 96 3.66 -1.22 7.49
N ASN A 97 2.56 -1.71 6.92
CA ASN A 97 2.54 -2.93 6.09
C ASN A 97 2.42 -2.67 4.57
N GLY A 98 2.13 -1.43 4.17
CA GLY A 98 1.77 -1.07 2.79
C GLY A 98 2.87 -1.35 1.77
N ARG A 99 4.14 -1.18 2.17
CA ARG A 99 5.29 -1.54 1.32
C ARG A 99 5.37 -3.05 1.07
N ALA A 100 5.08 -3.86 2.08
CA ALA A 100 5.06 -5.32 1.93
C ALA A 100 3.92 -5.75 0.99
N HIS A 101 2.73 -5.18 1.16
CA HIS A 101 1.60 -5.44 0.25
C HIS A 101 1.90 -5.00 -1.18
N HIS A 102 2.55 -3.84 -1.35
CA HIS A 102 2.94 -3.36 -2.67
C HIS A 102 4.01 -4.24 -3.32
N ALA A 103 5.04 -4.64 -2.57
CA ALA A 103 6.06 -5.56 -3.06
C ALA A 103 5.45 -6.90 -3.50
N LYS A 104 4.56 -7.48 -2.69
CA LYS A 104 3.83 -8.72 -3.05
C LYS A 104 2.95 -8.53 -4.29
N SER A 105 2.29 -7.37 -4.42
CA SER A 105 1.51 -7.03 -5.61
C SER A 105 2.39 -6.93 -6.87
N LEU A 106 3.59 -6.34 -6.76
CA LEU A 106 4.54 -6.28 -7.89
C LEU A 106 4.99 -7.69 -8.30
N LEU A 107 5.35 -8.54 -7.35
CA LEU A 107 5.72 -9.94 -7.65
C LEU A 107 4.57 -10.69 -8.34
N ALA A 108 3.33 -10.52 -7.87
CA ALA A 108 2.15 -11.12 -8.49
C ALA A 108 1.86 -10.58 -9.92
N GLN A 109 2.40 -9.41 -10.26
CA GLN A 109 2.32 -8.81 -11.59
C GLN A 109 3.48 -9.22 -12.52
N GLY A 110 4.37 -10.12 -12.09
CA GLY A 110 5.51 -10.59 -12.89
C GLY A 110 6.76 -9.70 -12.80
N TYR A 111 6.84 -8.84 -11.78
CA TYR A 111 8.09 -8.17 -11.44
C TYR A 111 9.01 -9.10 -10.67
N GLU A 112 10.32 -8.90 -10.83
CA GLU A 112 11.37 -9.59 -10.10
C GLU A 112 12.29 -8.60 -9.39
N PHE A 113 13.04 -9.05 -8.39
CA PHE A 113 14.05 -8.21 -7.73
C PHE A 113 15.22 -7.98 -8.68
N ALA A 114 15.59 -6.72 -8.94
CA ALA A 114 16.72 -6.40 -9.82
C ALA A 114 18.07 -6.83 -9.23
N HIS A 115 18.19 -6.85 -7.89
CA HIS A 115 19.38 -7.28 -7.16
C HIS A 115 18.99 -8.24 -6.03
N PRO A 116 18.68 -9.51 -6.33
CA PRO A 116 18.17 -10.46 -5.33
C PRO A 116 19.19 -10.76 -4.23
N GLU A 117 20.49 -10.75 -4.57
CA GLU A 117 21.56 -11.10 -3.64
C GLU A 117 22.06 -9.94 -2.77
N HIS A 118 21.62 -8.71 -3.05
CA HIS A 118 22.05 -7.54 -2.30
C HIS A 118 21.46 -7.53 -0.89
N GLU A 119 22.26 -7.17 0.11
CA GLU A 119 21.87 -7.19 1.54
C GLU A 119 20.59 -6.42 1.83
N LEU A 120 20.39 -5.25 1.18
CA LEU A 120 19.14 -4.48 1.30
C LEU A 120 17.90 -5.25 0.82
N THR A 121 18.03 -6.03 -0.25
CA THR A 121 16.94 -6.86 -0.79
C THR A 121 16.66 -8.01 0.15
N LYS A 122 17.70 -8.68 0.67
CA LYS A 122 17.56 -9.76 1.67
C LYS A 122 16.85 -9.27 2.94
N ALA A 123 17.28 -8.12 3.48
CA ALA A 123 16.66 -7.51 4.65
C ALA A 123 15.19 -7.12 4.39
N ALA A 124 14.89 -6.57 3.22
CA ALA A 124 13.53 -6.22 2.83
C ALA A 124 12.64 -7.44 2.62
N LYS A 125 13.13 -8.49 1.96
CA LYS A 125 12.45 -9.79 1.79
C LYS A 125 12.05 -10.38 3.15
N LEU A 126 12.99 -10.42 4.10
CA LEU A 126 12.74 -10.86 5.46
C LEU A 126 11.66 -10.00 6.15
N LYS A 127 11.81 -8.67 6.10
CA LYS A 127 10.84 -7.72 6.70
C LYS A 127 9.44 -7.84 6.10
N TRP A 128 9.34 -8.11 4.80
CA TRP A 128 8.07 -8.18 4.08
C TRP A 128 7.46 -9.59 4.07
N GLY A 129 8.15 -10.57 4.65
CA GLY A 129 7.72 -11.98 4.63
C GLY A 129 7.59 -12.50 3.20
N ILE A 130 8.61 -12.26 2.39
CA ILE A 130 8.78 -12.76 1.03
C ILE A 130 9.97 -13.71 1.07
N LEU A 131 9.70 -15.01 0.99
CA LEU A 131 10.72 -16.06 0.98
C LEU A 131 11.27 -16.23 -0.44
#